data_AF-A0A4P6XPN2-F1
#
_entry.id   AF-A0A4P6XPN2-F1
#
_cell.length_a   1.000
_cell.length_b   1.000
_cell.length_c   1.000
_cell.angle_alpha   90.00
_cell.angle_beta   90.00
_cell.angle_gamma   90.00
#
_symmetry.space_group_name_H-M   'P 1'
#
loop_
_entity.id
_entity.type
_entity.pdbx_description
1 polymer ?
#
loop_
_entity_poly.entity_id
_entity_poly.type
_entity_poly.pdbx_seq_one_letter_code
_entity_poly.pdbx_strand_id
1 'polypeptide(L)'
;MKILTLLSLFTFALGFQHYCKCQCNEQLLVEKIDQCDQCTKEWCLQQNASLCLPEKTTDSMIISCFQNESRKEQAIVYAFILAIVVLLGKLVLPSRG
;
A
#
# COMPACT_ATOMS: atom_id res chain seq x y z
N MET A 1 -32.33 4.92 -1.78
CA MET A 1 -31.39 3.87 -2.27
C MET A 1 -30.21 4.39 -3.09
N LYS A 2 -30.38 5.38 -3.99
CA LYS A 2 -29.28 5.89 -4.85
C LYS A 2 -28.09 6.53 -4.13
N ILE A 3 -28.32 7.15 -2.97
CA ILE A 3 -27.26 7.79 -2.16
C ILE A 3 -26.37 6.75 -1.47
N LEU A 4 -26.95 5.64 -1.02
CA LEU A 4 -26.21 4.56 -0.36
C LEU A 4 -25.25 3.85 -1.34
N THR A 5 -25.67 3.69 -2.60
CA THR A 5 -24.84 3.15 -3.68
C THR A 5 -23.71 4.10 -4.12
N LEU A 6 -23.89 5.41 -3.95
CA LEU A 6 -22.86 6.41 -4.30
C LEU A 6 -21.75 6.49 -3.23
N LEU A 7 -22.10 6.29 -1.96
CA LEU A 7 -21.15 6.27 -0.84
C LEU A 7 -20.22 5.05 -0.85
N SER A 8 -20.67 3.90 -1.36
CA SER A 8 -19.83 2.69 -1.44
C SER A 8 -18.76 2.74 -2.54
N LEU A 9 -18.96 3.56 -3.58
CA LEU A 9 -17.99 3.75 -4.67
C LEU A 9 -16.84 4.69 -4.25
N PHE A 10 -17.07 5.58 -3.28
CA PHE A 10 -16.12 6.62 -2.89
C PHE A 10 -15.01 6.12 -1.95
N THR A 11 -15.26 5.06 -1.18
CA THR A 11 -14.31 4.53 -0.19
C THR A 11 -13.12 3.75 -0.78
N PHE A 12 -13.17 3.37 -2.06
CA PHE A 12 -12.08 2.60 -2.69
C PHE A 12 -10.87 3.43 -3.13
N ALA A 13 -10.95 4.76 -3.13
CA ALA A 13 -9.88 5.62 -3.67
C ALA A 13 -8.77 5.98 -2.67
N LEU A 14 -8.90 5.63 -1.39
CA LEU A 14 -8.08 6.21 -0.33
C LEU A 14 -6.91 5.33 0.12
N GLY A 15 -5.84 5.32 -0.67
CA GLY A 15 -4.48 5.18 -0.12
C GLY A 15 -3.60 4.11 -0.74
N PHE A 16 -3.26 4.27 -2.01
CA PHE A 16 -2.07 3.62 -2.56
C PHE A 16 -0.85 4.39 -2.06
N GLN A 17 -0.09 3.82 -1.13
CA GLN A 17 1.24 4.35 -0.77
C GLN A 17 2.28 3.57 -1.58
N HIS A 18 3.03 4.29 -2.40
CA HIS A 18 4.12 3.72 -3.18
C HIS A 18 5.40 3.76 -2.35
N TYR A 19 6.17 2.70 -2.46
CA TYR A 19 7.48 2.58 -1.84
C TYR A 19 8.48 2.08 -2.88
N CYS A 20 9.68 2.62 -2.81
CA CYS A 20 10.81 2.24 -3.64
C CYS A 20 11.77 1.40 -2.80
N LYS A 21 12.07 0.18 -3.27
CA LYS A 21 13.05 -0.72 -2.71
C LYS A 21 14.31 -0.67 -3.57
N CYS A 22 15.42 -0.25 -2.96
CA CYS A 22 16.75 -0.25 -3.55
C CYS A 22 17.57 -1.36 -2.88
N GLN A 23 18.03 -2.33 -3.65
CA GLN A 23 18.86 -3.42 -3.15
C GLN A 23 20.17 -3.48 -3.93
N CYS A 24 21.29 -3.48 -3.20
CA CYS A 24 22.63 -3.55 -3.77
C CYS A 24 23.50 -4.40 -2.85
N ASN A 25 23.99 -5.54 -3.34
CA ASN A 25 24.66 -6.56 -2.54
C ASN A 25 23.83 -6.95 -1.29
N GLU A 26 24.28 -6.61 -0.08
CA GLU A 26 23.56 -6.84 1.19
C GLU A 26 22.83 -5.61 1.74
N GLN A 27 22.96 -4.45 1.09
CA GLN A 27 22.33 -3.22 1.53
C GLN A 27 20.90 -3.13 0.97
N LEU A 28 19.97 -2.82 1.87
CA LEU A 28 18.56 -2.63 1.58
C LEU A 28 18.11 -1.24 2.02
N LEU A 29 17.54 -0.46 1.12
CA LEU A 29 16.83 0.77 1.43
C LEU A 29 15.38 0.64 0.96
N VAL A 30 14.45 1.05 1.82
CA VAL A 30 13.02 1.10 1.51
C VAL A 30 12.50 2.45 1.95
N GLU A 31 12.01 3.24 1.02
CA GLU A 31 11.55 4.59 1.30
C GLU A 31 10.31 4.94 0.47
N LYS A 32 9.51 5.87 0.97
CA LYS A 32 8.23 6.25 0.36
C LYS A 32 8.46 7.16 -0.85
N ILE A 33 7.71 6.91 -1.92
CA ILE A 33 7.70 7.72 -3.14
C ILE A 33 6.28 8.08 -3.51
N ASP A 34 6.11 9.12 -4.32
CA ASP A 34 4.78 9.53 -4.79
C ASP A 34 4.35 8.69 -6.01
N GLN A 35 5.29 8.39 -6.91
CA GLN A 35 5.06 7.65 -8.15
C GLN A 35 6.19 6.66 -8.43
N CYS A 36 5.85 5.46 -8.93
CA CYS A 36 6.85 4.43 -9.26
C CYS A 36 7.87 4.88 -10.32
N ASP A 37 7.50 5.81 -11.21
CA ASP A 37 8.42 6.34 -12.23
C ASP A 37 9.60 7.12 -11.62
N GLN A 38 9.47 7.56 -10.36
CA GLN A 38 10.55 8.22 -9.61
C GLN A 38 11.53 7.20 -8.99
N CYS A 39 11.17 5.91 -8.93
CA CYS A 39 12.02 4.85 -8.39
C CYS A 39 13.08 4.44 -9.41
N THR A 40 14.15 5.24 -9.51
CA THR A 40 15.27 5.00 -10.43
C THR A 40 16.58 4.79 -9.67
N LYS A 41 17.61 4.33 -10.39
CA LYS A 41 18.96 4.14 -9.83
C LYS A 41 19.52 5.42 -9.24
N GLU A 42 19.31 6.54 -9.95
CA GLU A 42 19.74 7.87 -9.54
C GLU A 42 19.05 8.30 -8.24
N TRP A 43 17.74 8.05 -8.14
CA TRP A 43 16.98 8.34 -6.92
C TRP A 43 17.50 7.54 -5.72
N CYS A 44 17.74 6.23 -5.89
CA CYS A 44 18.32 5.40 -4.83
C CYS A 44 19.68 5.93 -4.35
N LEU A 45 20.56 6.32 -5.29
CA LEU A 45 21.87 6.88 -4.97
C LEU A 45 21.78 8.28 -4.32
N GLN A 46 20.76 9.07 -4.67
CA GLN A 46 20.50 10.35 -4.04
C GLN A 46 20.13 10.19 -2.56
N GLN A 47 19.33 9.17 -2.23
CA GLN A 47 18.92 8.91 -0.85
C GLN A 47 20.06 8.36 0.00
N ASN A 48 20.88 7.47 -0.59
CA ASN A 48 22.05 6.98 0.10
C ASN A 48 23.18 6.66 -0.90
N ALA A 49 24.10 7.61 -1.03
CA ALA A 49 25.24 7.51 -1.93
C ALA A 49 26.19 6.34 -1.60
N SER A 50 26.08 5.76 -0.39
CA SER A 50 26.87 4.61 0.05
C SER A 50 26.22 3.25 -0.25
N LEU A 51 25.08 3.22 -0.97
CA LEU A 51 24.37 1.98 -1.30
C LEU A 51 25.13 1.06 -2.26
N CYS A 52 25.94 1.62 -3.15
CA CYS A 52 26.75 0.84 -4.09
C CYS A 52 28.12 1.52 -4.23
N LEU A 53 29.14 1.02 -3.53
CA LEU A 53 30.50 1.51 -3.74
C LEU A 53 31.05 1.01 -5.09
N PRO A 54 31.83 1.83 -5.81
CA PRO A 54 32.38 1.47 -7.12
C PRO A 54 33.40 0.33 -7.08
N GLU A 55 33.79 -0.16 -5.91
CA GLU A 55 34.86 -1.16 -5.74
C GLU A 55 34.40 -2.61 -6.02
N LYS A 56 33.10 -2.86 -6.14
CA LYS A 56 32.54 -4.18 -6.50
C LYS A 56 31.87 -4.10 -7.87
N THR A 57 32.69 -4.12 -8.91
CA THR A 57 32.37 -3.89 -10.33
C THR A 57 31.48 -4.95 -11.03
N THR A 58 30.53 -5.56 -10.32
CA THR A 58 29.50 -6.45 -10.93
C THR A 58 28.12 -6.29 -10.29
N ASP A 59 27.84 -5.17 -9.61
CA ASP A 59 26.59 -5.03 -8.86
C ASP A 59 25.40 -4.70 -9.77
N SER A 60 24.58 -5.72 -10.04
CA SER A 60 23.21 -5.53 -10.54
C SER A 60 22.36 -4.97 -9.41
N MET A 61 22.29 -3.64 -9.30
CA MET A 61 21.35 -2.96 -8.40
C MET A 61 19.93 -3.36 -8.77
N ILE A 62 19.20 -3.96 -7.83
CA ILE A 62 17.82 -4.38 -8.01
C ILE A 62 16.93 -3.28 -7.46
N ILE A 63 16.11 -2.71 -8.33
CA ILE A 63 15.14 -1.68 -7.99
C ILE A 63 13.76 -2.29 -8.11
N SER A 64 12.91 -2.09 -7.11
CA SER A 64 11.54 -2.57 -7.14
C SER A 64 10.60 -1.55 -6.52
N CYS A 65 9.58 -1.15 -7.26
CA CYS A 65 8.48 -0.36 -6.70
C CYS A 65 7.39 -1.30 -6.18
N PHE A 66 6.89 -1.05 -4.98
CA PHE A 66 5.74 -1.77 -4.44
C PHE A 66 4.66 -0.79 -3.98
N GLN A 67 3.43 -1.12 -4.34
CA GLN A 67 2.23 -0.46 -3.82
C GLN A 67 1.85 -1.18 -2.54
N ASN A 68 2.04 -0.54 -1.39
CA ASN A 68 1.56 -1.13 -0.14
C ASN A 68 0.05 -0.88 -0.05
N GLU A 69 -0.72 -1.80 -0.63
CA GLU A 69 -2.19 -1.80 -0.56
C GLU A 69 -2.72 -2.23 0.82
N SER A 70 -1.86 -2.47 1.82
CA SER A 70 -2.25 -3.01 3.13
C SER A 70 -3.35 -2.19 3.83
N ARG A 71 -3.36 -0.85 3.66
CA ARG A 71 -4.42 -0.01 4.25
C ARG A 71 -5.78 -0.21 3.57
N LYS A 72 -5.78 -0.48 2.26
CA LYS A 72 -6.98 -0.84 1.50
C LYS A 72 -7.47 -2.23 1.91
N GLU A 73 -6.56 -3.20 2.02
CA GLU A 73 -6.91 -4.56 2.48
C GLU A 73 -7.55 -4.54 3.87
N GLN A 74 -6.94 -3.79 4.80
CA GLN A 74 -7.47 -3.63 6.16
C GLN A 74 -8.85 -2.95 6.18
N ALA A 75 -9.07 -1.92 5.35
CA ALA A 75 -10.37 -1.27 5.23
C ALA A 75 -11.47 -2.20 4.71
N ILE A 76 -11.14 -3.06 3.73
CA ILE A 76 -12.08 -4.06 3.18
C ILE A 76 -12.49 -5.06 4.27
N VAL A 77 -11.53 -5.56 5.07
CA VAL A 77 -11.80 -6.49 6.17
C VAL A 77 -12.74 -5.87 7.20
N TYR A 78 -12.49 -4.63 7.64
CA TYR A 78 -13.38 -3.97 8.61
C TYR A 78 -14.77 -3.69 8.05
N ALA A 79 -14.88 -3.29 6.79
CA ALA A 79 -16.17 -3.08 6.13
C ALA A 79 -16.99 -4.37 6.08
N PHE A 80 -16.34 -5.50 5.77
CA PHE A 80 -16.99 -6.81 5.76
C PHE A 80 -17.47 -7.20 7.15
N ILE A 81 -16.64 -7.05 8.19
CA ILE A 81 -17.02 -7.35 9.58
C ILE A 81 -18.23 -6.51 10.00
N LEU A 82 -18.21 -5.20 9.74
CA LEU A 82 -19.34 -4.31 10.05
C LEU A 82 -20.62 -4.74 9.32
N ALA A 83 -20.52 -5.14 8.04
CA ALA A 83 -21.67 -5.61 7.29
C ALA A 83 -22.30 -6.86 7.95
N ILE A 84 -21.47 -7.83 8.36
CA ILE A 84 -21.95 -9.05 9.03
C ILE A 84 -22.57 -8.73 10.39
N VAL A 85 -21.93 -7.87 11.20
CA VAL A 85 -22.46 -7.46 12.51
C VAL A 85 -23.81 -6.76 12.37
N VAL A 86 -23.99 -5.90 11.37
CA VAL A 86 -25.28 -5.24 11.10
C VAL A 86 -26.34 -6.25 10.67
N LEU A 87 -26.01 -7.17 9.78
CA LEU A 87 -26.94 -8.20 9.31
C LEU A 87 -27.39 -9.13 10.44
N LEU A 88 -26.43 -9.60 11.27
CA LEU A 88 -26.73 -10.44 12.42
C LEU A 88 -27.47 -9.65 13.51
N GLY A 89 -27.11 -8.40 13.76
CA GLY A 89 -27.80 -7.54 14.70
C GLY A 89 -29.28 -7.36 14.35
N LYS A 90 -29.61 -7.21 13.06
CA LYS A 90 -31.00 -7.16 12.59
C LYS A 90 -31.74 -8.50 12.71
N LEU A 91 -31.03 -9.63 12.66
CA LEU A 91 -31.61 -10.98 12.82
C LEU A 91 -31.78 -11.36 14.29
N VAL A 92 -30.85 -10.95 15.16
CA VAL A 92 -30.79 -11.33 16.57
C VAL A 92 -31.55 -10.36 17.47
N LEU A 93 -31.63 -9.08 17.11
CA LEU A 93 -32.54 -8.15 17.78
C LEU A 93 -33.91 -8.29 17.12
N PRO A 94 -34.89 -8.95 17.76
CA PRO A 94 -36.25 -8.90 17.28
C PRO A 94 -36.62 -7.41 17.29
N SER A 95 -37.00 -6.88 16.14
CA SER A 95 -37.71 -5.61 16.06
C SER A 95 -38.92 -5.77 16.98
N ARG A 96 -38.78 -5.33 18.22
CA ARG A 96 -39.85 -5.28 19.21
C ARG A 96 -40.81 -4.24 18.66
N GLY A 97 -41.76 -4.72 17.86
CA GLY A 97 -42.96 -3.98 17.48
C GLY A 97 -43.79 -3.66 18.72
#